data_AF-A0A1H4IYP4-F1
#
_entry.id   AF-A0A1H4IYP4-F1
#
_cell.length_a   1.000
_cell.length_b   1.000
_cell.length_c   1.000
_cell.angle_alpha   90.00
_cell.angle_beta   90.00
_cell.angle_gamma   90.00
#
_symmetry.space_group_name_H-M   'P 1'
#
loop_
_entity.id
_entity.type
_entity.pdbx_description
1 polymer ?
#
loop_
_entity_poly.entity_id
_entity_poly.type
_entity_poly.pdbx_seq_one_letter_code
_entity_poly.pdbx_strand_id
1 'polypeptide(L)'
;MATMNVSLPGALKEFVEDQVVERGFGTSSEFVRDLIRKEQARAALRALVISGMGSGPGSEMDDDYFRRLRARVSNAEFADE
;
A
#
# COMPACT_ATOMS: atom_id res chain seq x y z
N MET A 1 23.06 -8.26 -2.01
CA MET A 1 22.09 -7.84 -0.97
C MET A 1 22.85 -7.25 0.20
N ALA A 2 22.34 -6.18 0.81
CA ALA A 2 22.85 -5.70 2.08
C ALA A 2 22.28 -6.57 3.21
N THR A 3 23.11 -6.92 4.19
CA THR A 3 22.70 -7.71 5.36
C THR A 3 22.38 -6.75 6.51
N MET A 4 21.27 -7.01 7.21
CA MET A 4 20.86 -6.27 8.41
C MET A 4 20.67 -7.26 9.56
N ASN A 5 21.35 -7.02 10.68
CA ASN A 5 21.20 -7.82 11.90
C ASN A 5 20.23 -7.11 12.84
N VAL A 6 19.30 -7.87 13.43
CA VAL A 6 18.31 -7.36 14.39
C VAL A 6 18.27 -8.29 15.59
N SER A 7 18.48 -7.72 16.79
CA SER A 7 18.32 -8.46 18.05
C SER A 7 16.87 -8.42 18.48
N LEU A 8 16.29 -9.58 18.75
CA LEU A 8 14.89 -9.72 19.19
C LEU A 8 14.85 -10.37 20.59
N PRO A 9 13.96 -9.91 21.50
CA PRO A 9 13.59 -10.66 22.69
C PRO A 9 13.00 -12.03 22.31
N GLY A 10 13.12 -13.02 23.21
CA GLY A 10 12.67 -14.40 22.96
C GLY A 10 11.23 -14.50 22.43
N ALA A 11 10.30 -13.79 23.06
CA ALA A 11 8.89 -13.77 22.65
C ALA A 11 8.68 -13.24 21.21
N LEU A 12 9.48 -12.26 20.77
CA LEU A 12 9.39 -11.77 19.39
C LEU A 12 10.01 -12.74 18.39
N LYS A 13 11.06 -13.48 18.80
CA LYS A 13 11.63 -14.53 17.97
C LYS A 13 10.61 -15.66 17.75
N GLU A 14 9.98 -16.14 18.83
CA GLU A 14 8.94 -17.19 18.76
C GLU A 14 7.79 -16.76 17.85
N PHE A 15 7.29 -15.53 18.02
CA PHE A 15 6.27 -14.98 17.13
C PHE A 15 6.69 -14.99 15.66
N VAL A 16 7.93 -14.59 15.34
CA VAL A 16 8.43 -14.61 13.96
C VAL A 16 8.49 -16.04 13.43
N GLU A 17 8.95 -17.00 14.23
CA GLU A 17 9.04 -18.41 13.85
C GLU A 17 7.64 -19.00 13.57
N ASP A 18 6.65 -18.71 14.41
CA ASP A 18 5.26 -19.12 14.19
C ASP A 18 4.70 -18.53 12.89
N GLN A 19 4.95 -17.25 12.62
CA GLN A 19 4.50 -16.60 11.38
C GLN A 19 5.18 -17.18 10.13
N VAL A 20 6.42 -17.64 10.24
CA VAL A 20 7.12 -18.32 9.15
C VAL A 20 6.43 -19.63 8.80
N VAL A 21 6.07 -20.44 9.81
CA VAL A 21 5.36 -21.71 9.61
C VAL A 21 3.95 -21.50 9.10
N GLU A 22 3.16 -20.65 9.76
CA GLU A 22 1.74 -20.42 9.47
C GLU A 22 1.52 -19.86 8.05
N ARG A 23 2.42 -18.96 7.60
CA ARG A 23 2.30 -18.29 6.30
C ARG A 23 3.18 -18.91 5.21
N GLY A 24 3.89 -20.00 5.51
CA GLY A 24 4.70 -20.74 4.56
C GLY A 24 5.94 -19.98 4.04
N PHE A 25 6.52 -19.10 4.85
CA PHE A 25 7.80 -18.48 4.50
C PHE A 25 8.94 -19.49 4.64
N GLY A 26 10.00 -19.35 3.84
CA GLY A 26 11.18 -20.20 3.92
C GLY A 26 12.17 -19.77 5.01
N THR A 27 12.15 -18.48 5.42
CA THR A 27 13.05 -17.95 6.46
C THR A 27 12.43 -16.79 7.24
N SER A 28 12.94 -16.53 8.44
CA SER A 28 12.59 -15.32 9.22
C SER A 28 12.89 -14.03 8.46
N SER A 29 13.97 -13.99 7.67
CA SER A 29 14.31 -12.83 6.84
C SER A 29 13.28 -12.57 5.74
N GLU A 30 12.61 -13.60 5.22
CA GLU A 30 11.51 -13.43 4.27
C GLU A 30 10.29 -12.80 4.92
N PHE A 31 9.91 -13.31 6.10
CA PHE A 31 8.83 -12.71 6.88
C PHE A 31 9.10 -11.23 7.19
N VAL A 32 10.31 -10.90 7.65
CA VAL A 32 10.70 -9.51 7.95
C VAL A 32 10.67 -8.64 6.70
N ARG A 33 11.17 -9.12 5.55
CA ARG A 33 11.09 -8.39 4.27
C ARG A 33 9.65 -8.14 3.85
N ASP A 34 8.76 -9.10 4.05
CA ASP A 34 7.34 -8.94 3.78
C ASP A 34 6.68 -7.90 4.70
N LEU A 35 7.00 -7.93 5.99
CA LEU A 35 6.53 -6.95 6.96
C LEU A 35 6.97 -5.53 6.59
N ILE A 36 8.22 -5.35 6.16
CA ILE A 36 8.75 -4.05 5.69
C ILE A 36 7.96 -3.56 4.48
N ARG A 37 7.67 -4.42 3.50
CA ARG A 37 6.85 -4.04 2.32
C ARG A 37 5.44 -3.61 2.71
N LYS A 38 4.81 -4.32 3.64
CA LYS A 38 3.49 -3.96 4.18
C LYS A 38 3.52 -2.60 4.87
N GLU A 39 4.57 -2.30 5.63
CA GLU A 39 4.72 -1.02 6.29
C GLU A 39 4.98 0.12 5.29
N GLN A 40 5.79 -0.11 4.26
CA GLN A 40 5.95 0.85 3.16
C GLN A 40 4.63 1.15 2.46
N ALA A 41 3.83 0.13 2.16
CA ALA A 41 2.50 0.29 1.56
C ALA A 41 1.55 1.08 2.48
N ARG A 42 1.57 0.80 3.79
CA ARG A 42 0.79 1.54 4.80
C ARG A 42 1.21 3.01 4.85
N ALA A 43 2.51 3.29 4.86
CA ALA A 43 3.04 4.65 4.87
C ALA A 43 2.66 5.41 3.59
N ALA A 44 2.75 4.77 2.43
CA ALA A 44 2.33 5.34 1.15
C ALA A 44 0.83 5.67 1.12
N LEU A 45 -0.02 4.73 1.58
CA LEU A 45 -1.46 4.97 1.68
C LEU A 45 -1.77 6.15 2.63
N ARG A 46 -1.12 6.19 3.80
CA ARG A 46 -1.29 7.30 4.76
C ARG A 46 -0.92 8.64 4.11
N ALA A 47 0.17 8.69 3.35
CA ALA A 47 0.58 9.91 2.66
C ALA A 47 -0.49 10.37 1.64
N LEU A 48 -1.07 9.44 0.87
CA LEU A 48 -2.15 9.75 -0.08
C LEU A 48 -3.40 10.28 0.61
N VAL A 49 -3.80 9.68 1.75
CA VAL A 49 -4.95 10.16 2.52
C VAL A 49 -4.72 11.58 3.03
N ILE A 50 -3.54 11.86 3.59
CA ILE A 50 -3.18 13.21 4.05
C ILE A 50 -3.21 14.20 2.88
N SER A 51 -2.66 13.81 1.72
CA SER A 51 -2.71 14.65 0.51
C SER A 51 -4.15 14.91 0.07
N GLY A 52 -5.04 13.92 0.13
CA GLY A 52 -6.46 14.07 -0.20
C GLY A 52 -7.21 14.95 0.79
N MET A 53 -6.90 14.88 2.09
CA MET A 53 -7.46 15.80 3.08
C MET A 53 -7.06 17.25 2.80
N GLY A 54 -5.86 17.47 2.25
CA GLY A 54 -5.37 18.78 1.84
C GLY A 54 -5.80 19.25 0.45
N SER A 55 -6.48 18.43 -0.36
CA SER A 55 -6.79 18.75 -1.76
C SER A 55 -7.99 19.69 -1.95
N GLY A 56 -8.59 20.16 -0.86
CA GLY A 56 -9.78 21.01 -0.88
C GLY A 56 -11.09 20.20 -0.86
N PRO A 57 -12.24 20.89 -0.99
CA PRO A 57 -13.54 20.23 -0.93
C PRO A 57 -13.71 19.20 -2.05
N GLY A 58 -14.23 18.03 -1.69
CA GLY A 58 -14.63 17.02 -2.67
C GLY A 58 -15.80 17.48 -3.53
N SER A 59 -16.04 16.76 -4.63
CA SER A 59 -17.25 16.93 -5.44
C SER A 59 -18.31 15.91 -5.03
N GLU A 60 -19.58 16.27 -5.13
CA GLU A 60 -20.66 15.30 -5.01
C GLU A 60 -20.57 14.28 -6.15
N MET A 61 -20.61 13.00 -5.80
CA MET A 61 -20.58 11.89 -6.76
C MET A 61 -21.99 11.59 -7.26
N ASP A 62 -22.56 12.53 -8.00
CA ASP A 62 -23.89 12.43 -8.62
C ASP A 62 -23.82 11.95 -10.09
N ASP A 63 -24.97 11.82 -10.73
CA ASP A 63 -25.05 11.39 -12.14
C ASP A 63 -24.30 12.35 -13.08
N ASP A 64 -24.31 13.65 -12.77
CA ASP A 64 -23.60 14.67 -13.54
C ASP A 64 -22.08 14.53 -13.41
N TYR A 65 -21.57 14.22 -12.22
CA TYR A 65 -20.17 13.88 -11.97
C TYR A 65 -19.73 12.70 -12.84
N PHE A 66 -20.48 11.60 -12.83
CA PHE A 66 -20.13 10.42 -13.64
C PHE A 66 -20.31 10.67 -15.14
N ARG A 67 -21.25 11.53 -15.55
CA ARG A 67 -21.40 11.95 -16.96
C ARG A 67 -20.16 12.74 -17.41
N ARG A 68 -19.71 13.71 -16.61
CA ARG A 68 -18.47 14.48 -16.87
C ARG A 68 -17.24 13.57 -16.90
N LEU A 69 -17.14 12.63 -15.95
CA LEU A 69 -16.02 11.69 -15.89
C LEU A 69 -15.94 10.81 -17.13
N ARG A 70 -17.06 10.22 -17.57
CA ARG A 70 -17.12 9.40 -18.79
C ARG A 70 -16.79 10.20 -20.04
N ALA A 71 -17.34 11.41 -20.18
CA ALA A 71 -17.01 12.30 -21.30
C ALA A 71 -15.51 12.62 -21.35
N ARG A 72 -14.86 12.82 -20.20
CA ARG A 72 -13.41 13.08 -20.14
C ARG A 72 -12.58 11.88 -20.59
N VAL A 73 -12.96 10.66 -20.18
CA VAL A 73 -12.27 9.44 -20.60
C VAL A 73 -12.44 9.21 -22.11
N SER A 74 -13.67 9.32 -22.62
CA SER A 74 -13.93 9.18 -24.05
C SER A 74 -13.18 10.23 -24.89
N ASN A 75 -13.12 11.49 -24.45
CA ASN A 75 -12.38 12.53 -25.16
C ASN A 75 -10.86 12.37 -25.09
N ALA A 76 -10.34 11.71 -24.05
CA ALA A 76 -8.90 11.44 -23.94
C ALA A 76 -8.45 10.36 -24.95
N GLU A 77 -9.30 9.37 -25.25
CA GLU A 77 -9.01 8.35 -26.28
C GLU A 77 -8.94 8.92 -27.70
N PHE A 78 -9.50 10.12 -27.95
CA PHE A 78 -9.47 10.79 -29.26
C PHE A 78 -8.45 11.93 -29.35
N ALA A 79 -7.62 12.14 -28.33
CA ALA A 79 -6.62 13.23 -28.29
C ALA A 79 -5.18 12.73 -28.48
N ASP A 80 -4.97 11.41 -28.56
CA ASP A 80 -3.67 10.75 -28.78
C ASP A 80 -3.49 10.19 -30.21
N GLU A 81 -4.38 10.54 -31.16
CA GLU A 81 -4.20 10.38 -32.63
C GLU A 81 -3.92 11.72 -33.31
#